data_AF-A0A6P0XG82-F1
#
_entry.id   AF-A0A6P0XG82-F1
#
_cell.length_a   1.000
_cell.length_b   1.000
_cell.length_c   1.000
_cell.angle_alpha   90.00
_cell.angle_beta   90.00
_cell.angle_gamma   90.00
#
_symmetry.space_group_name_H-M   'P 1'
#
loop_
_entity.id
_entity.type
_entity.pdbx_description
1 polymer ?
#
loop_
_entity_poly.entity_id
_entity_poly.type
_entity_poly.pdbx_seq_one_letter_code
_entity_poly.pdbx_strand_id
1 'polypeptide(L)' 'MKSSLDINLPEELEPYHEAIANTIKPYLKIDLKPNSTQWWQSKFGGFPYLPRKIDYPINHKGEYL' A
#
# COMPACT_ATOMS: atom_id res chain seq x y z
N MET A 1 -29.06 4.90 3.64
CA MET A 1 -27.98 4.63 4.62
C MET A 1 -26.86 5.63 4.32
N LYS A 2 -26.49 6.51 5.27
CA LYS A 2 -25.39 7.46 5.08
C LYS A 2 -24.06 6.70 5.16
N SER A 3 -23.31 6.60 4.06
CA SER A 3 -21.91 6.14 4.11
C SER A 3 -21.05 7.32 4.58
N SER A 4 -20.66 7.31 5.86
CA SER A 4 -19.92 8.40 6.51
C SER A 4 -18.43 8.37 6.17
N LEU A 5 -18.10 8.63 4.91
CA LEU A 5 -16.77 9.05 4.52
C LEU A 5 -16.94 10.51 4.08
N ASP A 6 -16.60 11.44 4.96
CA ASP A 6 -16.54 12.87 4.62
C ASP A 6 -15.36 13.08 3.65
N ILE A 7 -15.62 12.85 2.37
CA ILE A 7 -14.73 13.18 1.26
C ILE A 7 -14.97 14.63 0.89
N ASN A 8 -13.97 15.48 1.11
CA ASN A 8 -13.99 16.85 0.65
C ASN A 8 -13.63 16.86 -0.84
N LEU A 9 -14.58 17.24 -1.69
CA LEU A 9 -14.40 17.29 -3.14
C LEU A 9 -14.26 18.76 -3.61
N PRO A 10 -13.48 19.02 -4.67
CA PRO A 10 -13.53 20.30 -5.39
C PRO A 10 -14.94 20.59 -5.92
N GLU A 11 -15.28 21.88 -6.06
CA GLU A 11 -16.62 22.35 -6.48
C GLU A 11 -17.05 21.73 -7.82
N GLU A 12 -16.12 21.54 -8.75
CA GLU A 12 -16.37 20.97 -10.07
C GLU A 12 -16.79 19.49 -10.00
N LEU A 13 -16.50 18.80 -8.89
CA LEU A 13 -16.79 17.38 -8.69
C LEU A 13 -17.97 17.10 -7.75
N GLU A 14 -18.51 18.13 -7.07
CA GLU A 14 -19.70 18.01 -6.22
C GLU A 14 -20.91 17.37 -6.93
N PRO A 15 -21.20 17.65 -8.22
CA PRO A 15 -22.29 16.98 -8.93
C PRO A 15 -22.17 15.45 -8.99
N TYR A 16 -20.97 14.90 -8.77
CA TYR A 16 -20.68 13.47 -8.82
C TYR A 16 -20.45 12.85 -7.42
N HIS A 17 -20.68 13.60 -6.34
CA HIS A 17 -20.34 13.17 -4.98
C HIS A 17 -20.88 11.77 -4.63
N GLU A 18 -22.18 11.52 -4.87
CA GLU A 18 -22.79 10.22 -4.55
C GLU A 18 -22.18 9.08 -5.37
N ALA A 19 -21.92 9.30 -6.66
CA ALA A 19 -21.29 8.30 -7.52
C ALA A 19 -19.88 7.95 -7.01
N ILE A 20 -19.09 8.97 -6.64
CA ILE A 20 -17.74 8.80 -6.10
C ILE A 20 -17.79 8.09 -4.75
N ALA A 21 -18.64 8.54 -3.82
CA ALA A 21 -18.80 7.94 -2.50
C ALA A 21 -19.13 6.44 -2.59
N ASN A 22 -19.99 6.06 -3.53
CA ASN A 22 -20.38 4.67 -3.77
C ASN A 22 -19.26 3.80 -4.39
N THR A 23 -18.18 4.40 -4.89
CA THR A 23 -17.02 3.65 -5.42
C THR A 23 -15.94 3.35 -4.39
N ILE A 24 -16.02 3.92 -3.18
CA ILE A 24 -14.98 3.77 -2.18
C ILE A 24 -14.92 2.32 -1.68
N LYS A 25 -13.72 1.73 -1.77
CA LYS A 25 -13.44 0.40 -1.24
C LYS A 25 -12.66 0.49 0.07
N PRO A 26 -12.89 -0.43 1.03
CA PRO A 26 -12.06 -0.53 2.22
C PRO A 26 -10.58 -0.69 1.86
N TYR A 27 -9.70 -0.06 2.63
CA TYR A 27 -8.26 -0.12 2.41
C TYR A 27 -7.49 -0.08 3.74
N LEU A 28 -6.23 -0.51 3.68
CA LEU A 28 -5.28 -0.33 4.77
C LEU A 28 -4.40 0.88 4.46
N LYS A 29 -4.54 1.95 5.25
CA LYS A 29 -3.61 3.07 5.19
C LYS A 29 -2.29 2.64 5.81
N ILE A 30 -1.18 2.87 5.10
CA ILE A 30 0.16 2.59 5.61
C ILE A 30 0.90 3.91 5.82
N ASP A 31 1.18 4.24 7.08
CA ASP A 31 1.97 5.41 7.44
C ASP A 31 3.43 5.01 7.65
N LEU A 32 4.37 5.75 7.04
CA LEU A 32 5.79 5.42 7.02
C LEU A 32 6.60 6.21 8.05
N LYS A 33 7.65 5.58 8.57
CA LYS A 33 8.69 6.23 9.39
C LYS A 33 10.06 5.71 8.97
N PRO A 34 11.08 6.56 8.81
CA PRO A 34 12.44 6.12 8.50
C PRO A 34 13.04 5.46 9.74
N ASN A 35 13.16 4.13 9.72
CA ASN A 35 13.79 3.35 10.79
C ASN A 35 14.32 2.01 10.27
N SER A 36 15.21 1.37 11.02
CA SER A 36 15.57 -0.03 10.81
C SER A 36 14.42 -0.95 11.24
N THR A 37 14.32 -2.11 10.59
CA THR A 37 13.23 -3.07 10.79
C THR A 37 13.77 -4.49 10.89
N GLN A 38 13.16 -5.31 11.74
CA GLN A 38 13.40 -6.74 11.83
C GLN A 38 12.96 -7.45 10.55
N TRP A 39 13.46 -8.65 10.29
CA TRP A 39 13.16 -9.37 9.05
C TRP A 39 11.66 -9.62 8.84
N TRP A 40 10.91 -9.92 9.90
CA TRP A 40 9.47 -10.24 9.85
C TRP A 40 8.54 -9.03 9.94
N GLN A 41 9.07 -7.80 10.04
CA GLN A 41 8.24 -6.60 10.06
C GLN A 41 7.93 -6.12 8.65
N SER A 42 6.68 -5.68 8.42
CA SER A 42 6.30 -4.96 7.21
C SER A 42 7.19 -3.73 7.03
N LYS A 43 7.76 -3.57 5.83
CA LYS A 43 8.71 -2.50 5.51
C LYS A 43 8.68 -2.17 4.03
N PHE A 44 9.25 -1.02 3.68
CA PHE A 44 9.60 -0.66 2.30
C PHE A 44 11.12 -0.53 2.20
N GLY A 45 11.72 -1.21 1.22
CA GLY A 45 13.18 -1.35 1.10
C GLY A 45 13.81 -2.20 2.22
N GLY A 46 15.12 -2.05 2.44
CA GLY A 46 15.87 -2.82 3.43
C GLY A 46 16.03 -4.30 3.07
N PHE A 47 16.31 -5.14 4.09
CA PHE A 47 16.48 -6.59 3.87
C PHE A 47 15.17 -7.36 4.08
N PRO A 48 14.79 -8.23 3.13
CA PRO A 48 13.61 -9.07 3.25
C PRO A 48 13.83 -10.21 4.26
N TYR A 49 12.72 -10.81 4.71
CA TYR A 49 12.79 -12.14 5.29
C TYR A 49 13.00 -13.18 4.18
N LEU A 50 14.08 -13.96 4.29
CA LEU A 50 14.35 -15.09 3.42
C LEU A 50 14.67 -16.32 4.28
N PRO A 51 13.88 -17.41 4.21
CA PRO A 51 14.19 -18.64 4.92
C PRO A 51 15.53 -19.25 4.48
N ARG A 52 16.15 -20.00 5.38
CA ARG A 52 17.36 -20.76 5.05
C ARG A 52 17.04 -21.80 3.98
N LYS A 53 18.02 -22.07 3.10
CA LYS A 53 17.93 -23.04 1.99
C LYS A 53 16.94 -22.65 0.88
N ILE A 54 16.56 -21.37 0.81
CA ILE A 54 15.86 -20.80 -0.34
C ILE A 54 16.88 -19.93 -1.08
N ASP A 55 17.01 -20.15 -2.38
CA ASP A 55 17.87 -19.33 -3.23
C ASP A 55 17.29 -17.92 -3.35
N TYR A 56 18.17 -16.92 -3.32
CA TYR A 56 17.77 -15.54 -3.49
C TYR A 56 17.28 -15.31 -4.93
N PRO A 57 16.15 -14.59 -5.14
CA PRO A 57 15.59 -14.44 -6.46
C PRO A 57 16.54 -13.68 -7.40
N ILE A 58 16.67 -14.18 -8.63
CA ILE A 58 17.48 -13.60 -9.70
C ILE A 58 16.59 -13.10 -10.84
N ASN A 59 17.03 -12.05 -11.52
CA ASN A 59 16.39 -11.55 -12.73
C ASN A 59 16.76 -12.40 -13.95
N HIS A 60 16.20 -12.06 -15.11
CA HIS A 60 16.45 -12.77 -16.38
C HIS A 60 17.91 -12.71 -16.88
N LYS A 61 18.74 -11.84 -16.30
CA LYS A 61 20.18 -11.72 -16.59
C LYS A 61 21.04 -12.51 -15.59
N GLY A 62 20.43 -13.14 -14.59
CA GLY A 62 21.13 -13.85 -13.52
C GLY A 62 21.62 -12.95 -12.38
N GLU A 63 21.17 -11.70 -12.30
CA GLU A 63 21.54 -10.77 -11.23
C GLU A 63 20.54 -10.88 -10.07
N TYR A 64 21.01 -10.76 -8.82
CA TYR A 64 20.13 -10.74 -7.65
C TYR A 64 19.22 -9.51 -7.65
N LEU A 65 17.95 -9.72 -7.27
CA LEU A 65 16.93 -8.66 -7.17
C LEU A 65 17.10 -7.72 -5.96
#